data_AF-A0A0K8URA1-F1
#
_entry.id   AF-A0A0K8URA1-F1
#
_cell.length_a   1.000
_cell.length_b   1.000
_cell.length_c   1.000
_cell.angle_alpha   90.00
_cell.angle_beta   90.00
_cell.angle_gamma   90.00
#
_symmetry.space_group_name_H-M   'P 1'
#
loop_
_entity.id
_entity.type
_entity.pdbx_description
1 polymer ?
#
loop_
_entity_poly.entity_id
_entity_poly.type
_entity_poly.pdbx_seq_one_letter_code
_entity_poly.pdbx_strand_id
1 'polypeptide(L)'
;MVSTKVWLMSCLVATTLLYSPASAKCNTCSVNGIACLSDSSFLICHKGVPDSSQVFQCPAGEVCVSHSLKRCVPGSVSSADCAADQNACGACNGNKLFTCLTPTTFAQCNSTALLRSVVGSCPSGLTCDSSRPEICVLGGAECSR
;
A
#
# COMPACT_ATOMS: atom_id res chain seq x y z
N MET A 1 45.76 16.69 9.11
CA MET A 1 44.37 17.16 9.36
C MET A 1 43.33 16.72 8.32
N VAL A 2 43.72 16.09 7.19
CA VAL A 2 42.76 15.63 6.16
C VAL A 2 42.14 14.26 6.49
N SER A 3 42.90 13.33 7.09
CA SER A 3 42.42 11.95 7.33
C SER A 3 41.21 11.84 8.27
N THR A 4 41.14 12.60 9.35
CA THR A 4 40.01 12.50 10.31
C THR A 4 38.70 13.00 9.71
N LYS A 5 38.76 14.00 8.81
CA LYS A 5 37.58 14.57 8.15
C LYS A 5 37.01 13.66 7.06
N VAL A 6 37.87 12.88 6.39
CA VAL A 6 37.47 11.86 5.40
C VAL A 6 36.76 10.68 6.07
N TRP A 7 37.25 10.26 7.23
CA TRP A 7 36.61 9.19 8.02
C TRP A 7 35.24 9.60 8.57
N LEU A 8 35.10 10.83 9.06
CA LEU A 8 33.81 11.37 9.53
C LEU A 8 32.77 11.49 8.41
N MET A 9 33.19 11.93 7.21
CA MET A 9 32.30 12.05 6.05
C MET A 9 31.85 10.70 5.49
N SER A 10 32.71 9.68 5.53
CA SER A 10 32.36 8.32 5.07
C SER A 10 31.29 7.66 5.94
N CYS A 11 31.34 7.83 7.26
CA CYS A 11 30.31 7.33 8.18
C CYS A 11 28.95 8.02 8.00
N LEU A 12 28.94 9.32 7.68
CA LEU A 12 27.72 10.10 7.44
C LEU A 12 27.00 9.71 6.14
N VAL A 13 27.74 9.30 5.10
CA VAL A 13 27.16 8.81 3.86
C VAL A 13 26.63 7.38 4.02
N ALA A 14 27.28 6.53 4.81
CA ALA A 14 26.82 5.17 5.05
C ALA A 14 25.48 5.11 5.84
N THR A 15 25.22 6.10 6.70
CA THR A 15 24.00 6.14 7.52
C THR A 15 22.77 6.62 6.76
N THR A 16 22.91 7.41 5.70
CA THR A 16 21.77 7.86 4.87
C THR A 16 21.30 6.79 3.87
N LEU A 17 22.18 5.88 3.45
CA LEU A 17 21.86 4.78 2.52
C LEU A 17 21.03 3.65 3.15
N LEU A 18 20.97 3.58 4.49
CA LEU A 18 20.15 2.60 5.22
C LEU A 18 18.77 3.14 5.58
N TYR A 19 18.48 4.41 5.27
CA TYR A 19 17.15 4.97 5.42
C TYR A 19 16.29 4.54 4.24
N SER A 20 15.88 3.27 4.22
CA SER A 20 14.69 2.87 3.50
C SER A 20 13.51 3.47 4.27
N PRO A 21 12.73 4.43 3.70
CA PRO A 21 11.48 4.80 4.33
C PRO A 21 10.70 3.50 4.52
N ALA A 22 10.28 3.23 5.75
CA ALA A 22 9.32 2.18 6.06
C ALA A 22 8.00 2.62 5.40
N SER A 23 7.96 2.48 4.08
CA SER A 23 6.74 2.40 3.32
C SER A 23 6.10 1.11 3.81
N ALA A 24 5.15 1.26 4.72
CA ALA A 24 4.34 0.15 5.14
C ALA A 24 3.73 -0.45 3.88
N LYS A 25 4.14 -1.66 3.56
CA LYS A 25 3.61 -2.33 2.38
C LYS A 25 2.16 -2.65 2.68
N CYS A 26 1.24 -2.06 1.91
CA CYS A 26 -0.14 -2.50 1.92
C CYS A 26 -0.21 -4.01 1.71
N ASN A 27 -1.27 -4.59 2.24
CA ASN A 27 -1.60 -6.00 2.06
C ASN A 27 -0.51 -6.96 2.57
N THR A 28 0.38 -6.47 3.45
CA THR A 28 1.46 -7.26 4.04
C THR A 28 1.23 -7.40 5.55
N CYS A 29 1.36 -8.62 6.05
CA CYS A 29 1.24 -8.89 7.47
C CYS A 29 2.38 -8.25 8.25
N SER A 30 2.03 -7.42 9.23
CA SER A 30 2.97 -6.80 10.14
C SER A 30 2.94 -7.43 11.53
N VAL A 31 3.81 -6.96 12.42
CA VAL A 31 4.02 -7.50 13.78
C VAL A 31 2.76 -7.45 14.65
N ASN A 32 1.80 -6.60 14.30
CA ASN A 32 0.51 -6.48 15.00
C ASN A 32 -0.55 -7.47 14.54
N GLY A 33 -0.17 -8.44 13.70
CA GLY A 33 -1.05 -9.50 13.25
C GLY A 33 -2.16 -8.99 12.31
N ILE A 34 -1.93 -7.86 11.65
CA ILE A 34 -2.84 -7.32 10.63
C ILE A 34 -2.09 -6.94 9.36
N ALA A 35 -2.83 -6.90 8.26
CA ALA A 35 -2.42 -6.31 7.00
C ALA A 35 -3.39 -5.18 6.63
N CYS A 36 -2.90 -3.94 6.55
CA CYS A 36 -3.72 -2.83 6.09
C CYS A 36 -4.02 -2.98 4.60
N LEU A 37 -5.28 -2.81 4.20
CA LEU A 37 -5.71 -2.87 2.79
C LEU A 37 -6.00 -1.48 2.22
N SER A 38 -6.49 -0.58 3.06
CA SER A 38 -6.78 0.82 2.73
C SER A 38 -6.58 1.66 3.98
N ASP A 39 -6.85 2.96 3.88
CA ASP A 39 -6.62 3.88 4.99
C ASP A 39 -7.38 3.51 6.27
N SER A 40 -8.53 2.85 6.15
CA SER A 40 -9.40 2.49 7.27
C SER A 40 -9.86 1.02 7.24
N SER A 41 -9.18 0.14 6.48
CA SER A 41 -9.55 -1.28 6.42
C SER A 41 -8.34 -2.21 6.51
N PHE A 42 -8.52 -3.37 7.14
CA PHE A 42 -7.46 -4.34 7.37
C PHE A 42 -7.95 -5.79 7.37
N LEU A 43 -7.02 -6.73 7.17
CA LEU A 43 -7.21 -8.17 7.36
C LEU A 43 -6.50 -8.61 8.65
N ILE A 44 -6.99 -9.68 9.26
CA ILE A 44 -6.26 -10.37 10.32
C ILE A 44 -5.29 -11.35 9.66
N CYS A 45 -4.07 -11.40 10.19
CA CYS A 45 -3.05 -12.31 9.74
C CYS A 45 -3.05 -13.60 10.55
N HIS A 46 -3.14 -14.73 9.88
CA HIS A 46 -2.97 -16.05 10.47
C HIS A 46 -1.64 -16.64 10.01
N LYS A 47 -0.72 -16.92 10.95
CA LYS A 47 0.63 -17.44 10.66
C LYS A 47 1.41 -16.60 9.62
N GLY A 48 1.24 -15.28 9.67
CA GLY A 48 1.91 -14.35 8.75
C GLY A 48 1.27 -14.23 7.37
N VAL A 49 0.12 -14.89 7.13
CA VAL A 49 -0.66 -14.78 5.89
C VAL A 49 -1.93 -13.99 6.15
N PRO A 50 -2.27 -12.97 5.34
CA PRO A 50 -3.49 -12.21 5.51
C PRO A 50 -4.69 -13.08 5.16
N ASP A 51 -5.64 -13.19 6.08
CA ASP A 51 -6.88 -13.93 5.89
C ASP A 51 -7.90 -13.05 5.16
N SER A 52 -8.24 -13.41 3.93
CA SER A 52 -9.18 -12.66 3.09
C SER A 52 -10.65 -13.06 3.31
N SER A 53 -10.95 -13.90 4.30
CA SER A 53 -12.35 -14.31 4.57
C SER A 53 -13.18 -13.16 5.16
N GLN A 54 -12.52 -12.23 5.85
CA GLN A 54 -13.19 -11.10 6.48
C GLN A 54 -12.33 -9.83 6.43
N VAL A 55 -12.92 -8.75 5.93
CA VAL A 55 -12.35 -7.40 5.97
C VAL A 55 -12.89 -6.68 7.21
N PHE A 56 -11.99 -6.08 7.98
CA PHE A 56 -12.31 -5.30 9.16
C PHE A 56 -12.13 -3.81 8.88
N GLN A 57 -13.04 -2.99 9.42
CA GLN A 57 -13.01 -1.55 9.30
C GLN A 57 -12.53 -0.90 10.59
N CYS A 58 -11.69 0.12 10.48
CA CYS A 58 -11.36 1.01 11.59
C CYS A 58 -12.56 1.91 11.93
N PRO A 59 -12.69 2.32 13.21
CA PRO A 59 -13.67 3.31 13.63
C PRO A 59 -13.54 4.63 12.86
N ALA A 60 -14.61 5.42 12.81
CA ALA A 60 -14.60 6.72 12.19
C ALA A 60 -13.52 7.63 12.81
N GLY A 61 -12.69 8.24 11.97
CA GLY A 61 -11.57 9.11 12.39
C GLY A 61 -10.28 8.36 12.72
N GLU A 62 -10.27 7.02 12.63
CA GLU A 62 -9.07 6.20 12.78
C GLU A 62 -8.58 5.64 11.45
N VAL A 63 -7.27 5.44 11.37
CA VAL A 63 -6.56 4.90 10.23
C VAL A 63 -5.83 3.62 10.59
N CYS A 64 -5.67 2.73 9.62
CA CYS A 64 -4.94 1.49 9.76
C CYS A 64 -3.43 1.75 9.80
N VAL A 65 -2.79 1.27 10.87
CA VAL A 65 -1.34 1.34 11.04
C VAL A 65 -0.83 0.01 11.56
N SER A 66 -0.22 -0.75 10.66
CA SER A 66 0.40 -2.06 10.86
C SER A 66 1.68 -1.99 11.70
N HIS A 67 2.38 -0.84 11.71
CA HIS A 67 3.59 -0.62 12.52
C HIS A 67 3.31 -0.19 13.98
N SER A 68 2.05 -0.03 14.39
CA SER A 68 1.65 0.40 15.73
C SER A 68 1.04 -0.73 16.53
N LEU A 69 1.29 -0.77 17.86
CA LEU A 69 0.66 -1.73 18.80
C LEU A 69 -0.87 -1.77 18.70
N LYS A 70 -1.47 -0.67 18.24
CA LYS A 70 -2.90 -0.58 17.95
C LYS A 70 -3.14 -0.72 16.45
N ARG A 71 -4.10 -1.57 16.08
CA ARG A 71 -4.54 -1.80 14.69
C ARG A 71 -5.05 -0.54 14.00
N CYS A 72 -5.84 0.23 14.74
CA CYS A 72 -6.41 1.49 14.32
C CYS A 72 -5.95 2.58 15.28
N VAL A 73 -5.53 3.71 14.74
CA VAL A 73 -5.08 4.88 15.49
C VAL A 73 -5.72 6.13 14.91
N PRO A 74 -5.93 7.21 15.70
CA PRO A 74 -6.50 8.44 15.16
C PRO A 74 -5.68 8.97 13.98
N GLY A 75 -6.34 9.33 12.88
CA GLY A 75 -5.68 9.90 11.69
C GLY A 75 -4.99 11.25 11.96
N SER A 76 -5.31 11.89 13.09
CA SER A 76 -4.63 13.10 13.57
C SER A 76 -3.26 12.84 14.19
N VAL A 77 -2.96 11.60 14.60
CA VAL A 77 -1.69 11.25 15.26
C VAL A 77 -0.76 10.41 14.39
N SER A 78 -1.28 9.78 13.34
CA SER A 78 -0.50 8.97 12.42
C SER A 78 -1.14 8.95 11.03
N SER A 79 -0.29 8.81 10.01
CA SER A 79 -0.72 8.59 8.64
C SER A 79 -1.08 7.13 8.43
N ALA A 80 -2.10 6.85 7.60
CA ALA A 80 -2.42 5.49 7.24
C ALA A 80 -1.25 4.83 6.49
N ASP A 81 -1.02 3.55 6.76
CA ASP A 81 0.03 2.79 6.10
C ASP A 81 -0.19 2.66 4.58
N CYS A 82 -1.45 2.72 4.15
CA CYS A 82 -1.84 2.62 2.74
C CYS A 82 -2.02 3.95 2.01
N ALA A 83 -1.74 5.08 2.66
CA ALA A 83 -1.95 6.40 2.07
C ALA A 83 -1.07 6.67 0.83
N ALA A 84 0.10 6.03 0.72
CA ALA A 84 1.00 6.19 -0.41
C ALA A 84 0.58 5.38 -1.65
N ASP A 85 0.04 4.18 -1.46
CA ASP A 85 -0.46 3.32 -2.55
C ASP A 85 -1.74 3.90 -3.19
N GLN A 86 -2.56 4.61 -2.41
CA GLN A 86 -3.75 5.35 -2.86
C GLN A 86 -3.46 6.42 -3.92
N ASN A 87 -2.21 6.86 -4.05
CA ASN A 87 -1.82 7.90 -5.00
C ASN A 87 -1.31 7.35 -6.36
N ALA A 88 -1.25 6.03 -6.53
CA ALA A 88 -0.80 5.39 -7.77
C ALA A 88 -1.94 5.11 -8.78
N CYS A 89 -3.17 5.51 -8.48
CA CYS A 89 -4.32 5.26 -9.34
C CYS A 89 -4.14 5.83 -10.74
N GLY A 90 -4.36 5.00 -11.76
CA GLY A 90 -4.20 5.36 -13.16
C GLY A 90 -2.75 5.52 -13.60
N ALA A 91 -1.76 5.09 -12.79
CA ALA A 91 -0.36 5.12 -13.16
C ALA A 91 0.09 3.77 -13.75
N CYS A 92 0.65 3.82 -14.96
CA CYS A 92 1.32 2.70 -15.61
C CYS A 92 2.83 2.90 -15.51
N ASN A 93 3.55 1.99 -14.87
CA ASN A 93 4.99 2.10 -14.62
C ASN A 93 5.84 1.17 -15.51
N GLY A 94 5.27 0.58 -16.56
CA GLY A 94 5.97 -0.37 -17.44
C GLY A 94 5.99 -1.82 -16.94
N ASN A 95 5.81 -2.04 -15.64
CA ASN A 95 5.89 -3.37 -15.03
C ASN A 95 4.52 -4.00 -14.76
N LYS A 96 3.44 -3.21 -14.87
CA LYS A 96 2.06 -3.65 -14.67
C LYS A 96 1.30 -3.69 -16.00
N LEU A 97 0.47 -4.71 -16.19
CA LEU A 97 -0.41 -4.86 -17.37
C LEU A 97 -1.72 -4.10 -17.23
N PHE A 98 -2.06 -3.66 -16.01
CA PHE A 98 -3.24 -2.88 -15.70
C PHE A 98 -2.97 -1.97 -14.50
N THR A 99 -3.84 -0.98 -14.31
CA THR A 99 -3.85 -0.10 -13.15
C THR A 99 -5.28 0.17 -12.75
N CYS A 100 -5.51 0.42 -11.46
CA CYS A 100 -6.83 0.75 -10.95
C CYS A 100 -7.08 2.25 -11.08
N LEU A 101 -8.29 2.59 -11.50
CA LEU A 101 -8.74 3.98 -11.65
C LEU A 101 -9.55 4.43 -10.44
N THR A 102 -10.35 3.52 -9.88
CA THR A 102 -11.21 3.70 -8.69
C THR A 102 -11.22 2.38 -7.90
N PRO A 103 -11.93 2.26 -6.74
CA PRO A 103 -12.03 1.01 -6.01
C PRO A 103 -12.48 -0.18 -6.86
N THR A 104 -13.32 0.08 -7.85
CA THR A 104 -14.01 -0.98 -8.61
C THR A 104 -13.76 -0.89 -10.10
N THR A 105 -12.87 -0.01 -10.57
CA THR A 105 -12.59 0.14 -12.00
C THR A 105 -11.11 0.12 -12.30
N PHE A 106 -10.76 -0.45 -13.45
CA PHE A 106 -9.39 -0.61 -13.92
C PHE A 106 -9.27 -0.29 -15.40
N ALA A 107 -8.05 -0.02 -15.83
CA ALA A 107 -7.71 0.11 -17.24
C ALA A 107 -6.41 -0.61 -17.57
N GLN A 108 -6.26 -0.99 -18.84
CA GLN A 108 -5.06 -1.64 -19.32
C GLN A 108 -3.88 -0.67 -19.40
N CYS A 109 -2.70 -1.17 -19.04
CA CYS A 109 -1.43 -0.50 -19.25
C CYS A 109 -0.71 -1.14 -20.45
N ASN A 110 -0.23 -0.31 -21.37
CA ASN A 110 0.72 -0.71 -22.40
C ASN A 110 2.05 -0.02 -22.10
N SER A 111 2.96 -0.75 -21.45
CA SER A 111 4.17 -0.20 -20.87
C SER A 111 3.84 0.97 -19.91
N THR A 112 4.22 2.20 -20.24
CA THR A 112 3.92 3.41 -19.46
C THR A 112 2.64 4.12 -19.90
N ALA A 113 2.00 3.68 -20.97
CA ALA A 113 0.78 4.29 -21.50
C ALA A 113 -0.49 3.67 -20.88
N LEU A 114 -1.38 4.52 -20.38
CA LEU A 114 -2.71 4.13 -19.89
C LEU A 114 -3.71 4.09 -21.05
N LEU A 115 -4.26 2.92 -21.35
CA LEU A 115 -5.26 2.74 -22.41
C LEU A 115 -6.68 2.92 -21.85
N ARG A 116 -7.13 4.18 -21.79
CA ARG A 116 -8.50 4.52 -21.32
C ARG A 116 -9.63 4.02 -22.23
N SER A 117 -9.31 3.45 -23.38
CA SER A 117 -10.28 2.82 -24.28
C SER A 117 -10.68 1.41 -23.81
N VAL A 118 -9.91 0.83 -22.88
CA VAL A 118 -10.12 -0.51 -22.34
C VAL A 118 -10.28 -0.39 -20.83
N VAL A 119 -11.51 -0.08 -20.40
CA VAL A 119 -11.89 0.04 -18.99
C VAL A 119 -12.73 -1.16 -18.60
N GLY A 120 -12.41 -1.77 -17.47
CA GLY A 120 -13.19 -2.82 -16.85
C GLY A 120 -13.70 -2.42 -15.47
N SER A 121 -14.68 -3.16 -14.97
CA SER A 121 -15.21 -2.99 -13.62
C SER A 121 -15.19 -4.31 -12.87
N CYS A 122 -14.84 -4.25 -11.59
CA CYS A 122 -14.88 -5.38 -10.70
C CYS A 122 -16.33 -5.75 -10.35
N PRO A 123 -16.64 -7.05 -10.23
CA PRO A 123 -17.93 -7.52 -9.74
C PRO A 123 -18.25 -6.99 -8.34
N SER A 124 -19.53 -6.98 -7.99
CA SER A 124 -20.00 -6.59 -6.65
C SER A 124 -19.27 -7.35 -5.55
N GLY A 125 -18.73 -6.62 -4.57
CA GLY A 125 -18.00 -7.19 -3.43
C GLY A 125 -16.50 -7.43 -3.69
N LEU A 126 -16.01 -7.14 -4.90
CA LEU A 126 -14.60 -7.19 -5.25
C LEU A 126 -14.05 -5.79 -5.53
N THR A 127 -12.75 -5.66 -5.28
CA THR A 127 -12.04 -4.39 -5.33
C THR A 127 -10.78 -4.56 -6.16
N CYS A 128 -10.40 -3.49 -6.85
CA CYS A 128 -9.27 -3.49 -7.75
C CYS A 128 -7.95 -3.50 -6.98
N ASP A 129 -7.06 -4.45 -7.34
CA ASP A 129 -5.71 -4.60 -6.78
C ASP A 129 -4.67 -4.91 -7.89
N SER A 130 -3.94 -3.90 -8.34
CA SER A 130 -2.87 -3.92 -9.33
C SER A 130 -1.54 -4.40 -8.77
N SER A 131 -1.46 -4.68 -7.47
CA SER A 131 -0.31 -5.36 -6.85
C SER A 131 -0.37 -6.88 -7.04
N ARG A 132 -1.53 -7.43 -7.41
CA ARG A 132 -1.77 -8.86 -7.59
C ARG A 132 -1.94 -9.25 -9.07
N PRO A 133 -1.74 -10.53 -9.41
CA PRO A 133 -2.02 -11.02 -10.76
C PRO A 133 -3.52 -11.01 -11.07
N GLU A 134 -4.38 -11.21 -10.06
CA GLU A 134 -5.82 -11.04 -10.17
C GLU A 134 -6.22 -9.56 -10.08
N ILE A 135 -6.99 -9.07 -11.06
CA ILE A 135 -7.41 -7.66 -11.12
C ILE A 135 -8.37 -7.29 -9.98
N CYS A 136 -9.31 -8.20 -9.69
CA CYS A 136 -10.40 -7.96 -8.74
C CYS A 136 -10.32 -8.99 -7.61
N VAL A 137 -10.15 -8.51 -6.38
CA VAL A 137 -9.93 -9.33 -5.20
C VAL A 137 -10.86 -8.95 -4.06
N LEU A 138 -11.08 -9.88 -3.14
CA LEU A 138 -11.77 -9.59 -1.88
C LEU A 138 -10.82 -8.76 -1.00
N GLY A 139 -11.19 -7.52 -0.68
CA GLY A 139 -10.34 -6.65 0.12
C GLY A 139 -10.66 -5.16 0.03
N GLY A 140 -9.84 -4.35 0.69
CA GLY A 140 -9.86 -2.89 0.60
C GLY A 140 -9.28 -2.43 -0.74
N ALA A 141 -9.71 -1.24 -1.15
CA ALA A 141 -9.35 -0.67 -2.42
C ALA A 141 -7.94 -0.10 -2.40
N GLU A 142 -7.14 -0.40 -3.44
CA GLU A 142 -5.90 0.34 -3.67
C GLU A 142 -6.18 1.80 -4.00
N CYS A 143 -7.36 2.09 -4.56
CA CYS A 143 -7.78 3.41 -5.02
C CYS A 143 -9.08 3.81 -4.32
N SER A 144 -9.14 4.92 -3.59
CA SER A 144 -10.35 5.44 -2.92
C SER A 144 -10.73 6.86 -3.34
N ARG A 145 -10.36 7.27 -4.57
CA ARG A 145 -10.86 8.51 -5.16
C ARG A 145 -12.36 8.47 -5.42
#